data_AF-U2EK25-F1
#
_entry.id   AF-U2EK25-F1
#
_cell.length_a   1.000
_cell.length_b   1.000
_cell.length_c   1.000
_cell.angle_alpha   90.00
_cell.angle_beta   90.00
_cell.angle_gamma   90.00
#
_symmetry.space_group_name_H-M   'P 1'
#
loop_
_entity.id
_entity.type
_entity.pdbx_description
1 polymer ?
#
loop_
_entity_poly.entity_id
_entity_poly.type
_entity_poly.pdbx_seq_one_letter_code
_entity_poly.pdbx_strand_id
1 'polypeptide(L)'
;MIFHDIGCSEGKEFHAERSAKIFYEYGLKMNLDLKFIERVKDLISLHSSKGLLKKKDTPIELIILMEADLLDEEGALRIVWYSLDKGITGAESYLDVYKHIVMGSNKRLINPMVTEKAQYYWNEKHKIVEEFTRQLEDDIAVN
;
A
#
# COMPACT_ATOMS: atom_id res chain seq x y z
N MET A 1 -3.17 5.26 9.39
CA MET A 1 -3.40 6.72 9.53
C MET A 1 -4.61 7.10 8.70
N ILE A 2 -5.59 7.83 9.23
CA ILE A 2 -6.92 7.97 8.61
C ILE A 2 -6.92 8.85 7.34
N PHE A 3 -6.05 9.86 7.29
CA PHE A 3 -6.09 10.90 6.24
C PHE A 3 -5.14 10.66 5.06
N HIS A 4 -4.26 9.65 5.09
CA HIS A 4 -3.17 9.56 4.10
C HIS A 4 -3.64 9.45 2.64
N ASP A 5 -4.78 8.80 2.44
CA ASP A 5 -5.36 8.51 1.12
C ASP A 5 -6.62 9.33 0.76
N ILE A 6 -7.06 10.25 1.60
CA ILE A 6 -8.29 11.01 1.33
C ILE A 6 -8.21 11.86 0.04
N GLY A 7 -7.00 12.24 -0.36
CA GLY A 7 -6.71 12.96 -1.60
C GLY A 7 -6.79 12.11 -2.88
N CYS A 8 -7.07 10.80 -2.79
CA CYS A 8 -7.18 9.91 -3.95
C CYS A 8 -8.44 10.11 -4.80
N SER A 9 -9.46 10.83 -4.28
CA SER A 9 -10.75 11.03 -4.96
C SER A 9 -10.66 11.72 -6.32
N GLU A 10 -9.64 12.55 -6.53
CA GLU A 10 -9.37 13.25 -7.79
C GLU A 10 -8.06 12.75 -8.44
N GLY A 11 -7.75 11.46 -8.23
CA GLY A 11 -6.62 10.75 -8.85
C GLY A 11 -5.52 10.37 -7.86
N LYS A 12 -4.66 9.41 -8.24
CA LYS A 12 -3.50 9.02 -7.42
C LYS A 12 -2.34 10.01 -7.51
N GLU A 13 -2.27 10.84 -8.55
CA GLU A 13 -1.24 11.87 -8.65
C GLU A 13 -1.43 12.92 -7.56
N PHE A 14 -0.34 13.31 -6.90
CA PHE A 14 -0.34 14.31 -5.81
C PHE A 14 -1.29 14.02 -4.64
N HIS A 15 -1.78 12.78 -4.47
CA HIS A 15 -2.73 12.43 -3.41
C HIS A 15 -2.17 12.73 -2.02
N ALA A 16 -0.89 12.46 -1.76
CA ALA A 16 -0.23 12.77 -0.50
C ALA A 16 -0.28 14.27 -0.15
N GLU A 17 0.01 15.15 -1.11
CA GLU A 17 -0.04 16.60 -0.90
C GLU A 17 -1.47 17.09 -0.64
N ARG A 18 -2.43 16.58 -1.42
CA ARG A 18 -3.85 16.89 -1.23
C ARG A 18 -4.36 16.41 0.13
N SER A 19 -4.06 15.16 0.49
CA SER A 19 -4.36 14.57 1.80
C SER A 19 -3.78 15.40 2.94
N ALA A 20 -2.54 15.87 2.80
CA ALA A 20 -1.89 16.71 3.79
C ALA A 20 -2.60 18.06 3.96
N LYS A 21 -2.99 18.69 2.85
CA LYS A 21 -3.78 19.94 2.86
C LYS A 21 -5.14 19.75 3.53
N ILE A 22 -5.86 18.68 3.17
CA ILE A 22 -7.17 18.35 3.77
C ILE A 22 -7.04 18.14 5.28
N PHE A 23 -6.02 17.40 5.72
CA PHE A 23 -5.76 17.22 7.15
C PHE A 23 -5.42 18.53 7.86
N TYR A 24 -4.59 19.39 7.25
CA TYR A 24 -4.22 20.68 7.82
C TYR A 24 -5.46 21.56 8.07
N GLU A 25 -6.33 21.70 7.07
CA GLU A 25 -7.58 22.45 7.18
C GLU A 25 -8.52 21.85 8.22
N TYR A 26 -8.60 20.51 8.30
CA TYR A 26 -9.38 19.81 9.33
C TYR A 26 -8.84 20.09 10.73
N GLY A 27 -7.51 19.98 10.93
CA GLY A 27 -6.88 20.20 12.22
C GLY A 27 -7.09 21.61 12.76
N LEU A 28 -7.01 22.63 11.90
CA LEU A 28 -7.32 24.01 12.26
C LEU A 28 -8.78 24.17 12.70
N LYS A 29 -9.73 23.59 11.94
CA LYS A 29 -11.16 23.64 12.28
C LYS A 29 -11.47 22.96 13.62
N MET A 30 -10.73 21.91 13.97
CA MET A 30 -10.90 21.17 15.22
C MET A 30 -10.11 21.77 16.39
N ASN A 31 -9.43 22.91 16.21
CA ASN A 31 -8.57 23.54 17.22
C ASN A 31 -7.51 22.59 17.80
N LEU A 32 -6.92 21.74 16.95
CA LEU A 32 -5.78 20.91 17.36
C LEU A 32 -4.53 21.78 17.55
N ASP A 33 -3.56 21.26 18.32
CA ASP A 33 -2.28 21.92 18.50
C ASP A 33 -1.55 22.11 17.16
N LEU A 34 -1.06 23.32 16.90
CA LEU A 34 -0.46 23.67 15.61
C LEU A 34 0.81 22.87 15.32
N LYS A 35 1.64 22.57 16.33
CA LYS A 35 2.84 21.77 16.12
C LYS A 35 2.49 20.33 15.76
N PHE A 36 1.44 19.78 16.39
CA PHE A 36 0.90 18.48 16.02
C PHE A 36 0.37 18.48 14.57
N ILE A 37 -0.40 19.50 14.18
CA ILE A 37 -0.93 19.62 12.82
C ILE A 37 0.21 19.61 11.79
N GLU A 38 1.21 20.48 11.98
CA GLU A 38 2.35 20.59 11.06
C GLU A 38 3.11 19.27 10.96
N ARG A 39 3.38 18.63 12.10
CA ARG A 39 4.06 17.34 12.13
C ARG A 39 3.31 16.26 11.34
N VAL A 40 1.99 16.14 11.53
CA VAL A 40 1.19 15.11 10.84
C VAL A 40 1.03 15.45 9.35
N LYS A 41 0.89 16.73 9.01
CA LYS A 41 0.88 17.19 7.61
C LYS A 41 2.14 16.74 6.87
N ASP A 42 3.31 16.90 7.49
CA ASP A 42 4.59 16.50 6.89
C ASP A 42 4.70 14.97 6.76
N LEU A 43 4.19 14.20 7.73
CA LEU A 43 4.12 12.74 7.61
C LEU A 43 3.22 12.31 6.44
N ILE A 44 2.05 12.94 6.30
CA ILE A 44 1.12 12.67 5.20
C ILE A 44 1.75 13.04 3.86
N SER A 45 2.38 14.20 3.71
CA SER A 45 2.93 14.62 2.41
C SER A 45 4.07 13.72 1.93
N LEU A 46 4.80 13.08 2.86
CA LEU A 46 5.96 12.25 2.55
C LEU A 46 5.65 10.74 2.44
N HIS A 47 4.45 10.28 2.80
CA HIS A 47 4.17 8.84 2.94
C HIS A 47 4.29 8.04 1.63
N SER A 48 4.10 8.66 0.46
CA SER A 48 4.29 7.99 -0.83
C SER A 48 5.75 7.93 -1.26
N SER A 49 6.66 8.65 -0.58
CA SER A 49 8.09 8.69 -0.88
C SER A 49 8.83 7.47 -0.33
N LYS A 50 8.52 6.27 -0.86
CA LYS A 50 9.04 4.98 -0.32
C LYS A 50 10.56 4.86 -0.31
N GLY A 51 11.28 5.66 -1.11
CA GLY A 51 12.74 5.79 -1.03
C GLY A 51 13.27 6.31 0.32
N LEU A 52 12.39 6.83 1.19
CA LEU A 52 12.73 7.26 2.54
C LEU A 52 12.80 6.10 3.54
N LEU A 53 12.16 4.95 3.29
CA LEU A 53 12.12 3.82 4.24
C LEU A 53 13.51 3.46 4.79
N LYS A 54 14.51 3.34 3.90
CA LYS A 54 15.85 2.88 4.26
C LYS A 54 16.84 4.01 4.60
N LYS A 55 16.40 5.28 4.60
CA LYS A 55 17.27 6.39 4.99
C LYS A 55 17.38 6.47 6.51
N LYS A 56 18.62 6.67 6.99
CA LYS A 56 18.95 6.65 8.42
C LYS A 56 18.21 7.71 9.24
N ASP A 57 17.96 8.88 8.64
CA ASP A 57 17.38 10.03 9.33
C ASP A 57 15.85 10.12 9.16
N THR A 58 15.22 9.10 8.59
CA THR A 58 13.76 9.06 8.44
C THR A 58 13.10 8.88 9.82
N PRO A 59 12.15 9.76 10.20
CA PRO A 59 11.42 9.61 11.45
C PRO A 59 10.71 8.26 11.55
N ILE A 60 10.73 7.64 12.73
CA ILE A 60 10.10 6.33 12.94
C ILE A 60 8.60 6.35 12.64
N GLU A 61 7.90 7.45 12.92
CA GLU A 61 6.48 7.58 12.60
C GLU A 61 6.23 7.56 11.09
N LEU A 62 7.14 8.14 10.30
CA LEU A 62 7.07 8.10 8.84
C LEU A 62 7.35 6.68 8.32
N ILE A 63 8.33 5.98 8.89
CA ILE A 63 8.61 4.57 8.56
C ILE A 63 7.35 3.73 8.83
N ILE A 64 6.80 3.77 10.05
CA ILE A 64 5.62 2.99 10.43
C ILE A 64 4.44 3.31 9.52
N LEU A 65 4.24 4.58 9.17
CA LEU A 65 3.19 4.97 8.25
C LEU A 65 3.38 4.36 6.86
N MET A 66 4.58 4.47 6.29
CA MET A 66 4.89 3.94 4.96
C MET A 66 4.77 2.42 4.91
N GLU A 67 5.16 1.73 5.98
CA GLU A 67 5.04 0.28 6.11
C GLU A 67 3.58 -0.16 6.24
N ALA A 68 2.77 0.54 7.03
CA ALA A 68 1.36 0.22 7.19
C ALA A 68 0.59 0.38 5.87
N ASP A 69 0.85 1.46 5.14
CA ASP A 69 0.33 1.73 3.79
C ASP A 69 0.77 0.64 2.80
N LEU A 70 2.05 0.26 2.80
CA LEU A 70 2.49 -0.83 1.92
C LEU A 70 1.84 -2.16 2.29
N LEU A 71 1.62 -2.45 3.58
CA LEU A 71 1.05 -3.72 4.03
C LEU A 71 -0.46 -3.83 3.77
N ASP A 72 -1.19 -2.71 3.71
CA ASP A 72 -2.63 -2.73 3.44
C ASP A 72 -2.94 -3.16 1.99
N GLU A 73 -2.04 -2.90 1.05
CA GLU A 73 -2.15 -3.35 -0.34
C GLU A 73 -1.62 -4.77 -0.59
N GLU A 74 -1.25 -5.54 0.44
CA GLU A 74 -0.56 -6.84 0.30
C GLU A 74 -1.37 -8.05 0.82
N GLY A 75 -0.99 -9.25 0.36
CA GLY A 75 -1.58 -10.51 0.79
C GLY A 75 -2.94 -10.78 0.14
N ALA A 76 -3.89 -11.31 0.93
CA ALA A 76 -5.24 -11.63 0.46
C ALA A 76 -5.95 -10.44 -0.21
N LEU A 77 -5.77 -9.23 0.33
CA LEU A 77 -6.41 -8.04 -0.24
C LEU A 77 -5.84 -7.68 -1.63
N ARG A 78 -4.55 -7.93 -1.88
CA ARG A 78 -3.93 -7.76 -3.20
C ARG A 78 -4.60 -8.66 -4.24
N ILE A 79 -4.85 -9.92 -3.89
CA ILE A 79 -5.51 -10.90 -4.77
C ILE A 79 -6.89 -10.40 -5.18
N VAL A 80 -7.67 -9.90 -4.21
CA VAL A 80 -9.00 -9.33 -4.46
C VAL A 80 -8.89 -8.11 -5.37
N TRP A 81 -7.99 -7.17 -5.08
CA TRP A 81 -7.78 -5.98 -5.90
C TRP A 81 -7.41 -6.32 -7.35
N TYR A 82 -6.48 -7.23 -7.56
CA TYR A 82 -6.08 -7.67 -8.89
C TYR A 82 -7.20 -8.39 -9.64
N SER A 83 -8.03 -9.16 -8.93
CA SER A 83 -9.20 -9.80 -9.53
C SER A 83 -10.25 -8.76 -9.95
N LEU A 84 -10.50 -7.75 -9.11
CA LEU A 84 -11.43 -6.64 -9.42
C LEU A 84 -10.91 -5.77 -10.56
N ASP A 85 -9.65 -5.37 -10.53
CA ASP A 85 -9.00 -4.58 -11.60
C ASP A 85 -9.07 -5.31 -12.94
N LYS A 86 -8.77 -6.61 -12.95
CA LYS A 86 -8.89 -7.44 -14.14
C LYS A 86 -10.33 -7.61 -14.60
N GLY A 87 -11.28 -7.79 -13.69
CA GLY A 87 -12.70 -7.82 -14.02
C GLY A 87 -13.18 -6.53 -14.69
N ILE A 88 -12.74 -5.37 -14.19
CA ILE A 88 -13.08 -4.05 -14.76
C ILE A 88 -12.38 -3.82 -16.11
N THR A 89 -11.12 -4.24 -16.24
CA THR A 89 -10.32 -4.07 -17.47
C THR A 89 -10.61 -5.13 -18.53
N GLY A 90 -11.58 -6.02 -18.30
CA GLY A 90 -12.08 -6.98 -19.29
C GLY A 90 -11.29 -8.28 -19.34
N ALA A 91 -11.05 -8.91 -18.19
CA ALA A 91 -10.48 -10.26 -18.13
C ALA A 91 -11.26 -11.23 -19.01
N GLU A 92 -10.57 -11.92 -19.91
CA GLU A 92 -11.17 -12.89 -20.82
C GLU A 92 -11.18 -14.31 -20.22
N SER A 93 -10.33 -14.54 -19.22
CA SER A 93 -10.16 -15.85 -18.58
C SER A 93 -9.60 -15.75 -17.15
N TYR A 94 -9.71 -16.85 -16.40
CA TYR A 94 -9.02 -17.02 -15.12
C TYR A 94 -7.49 -16.99 -15.27
N LEU A 95 -6.95 -17.42 -16.43
CA LEU A 95 -5.53 -17.36 -16.74
C LEU A 95 -5.01 -15.92 -16.81
N ASP A 96 -5.83 -14.98 -17.30
CA ASP A 96 -5.44 -13.57 -17.36
C ASP A 96 -5.34 -12.95 -15.96
N VAL A 97 -6.26 -13.33 -15.08
CA VAL A 97 -6.25 -12.93 -13.67
C VAL A 97 -5.03 -13.54 -12.97
N TYR A 98 -4.77 -14.85 -13.15
CA TYR A 98 -3.60 -15.54 -12.62
C TYR A 98 -2.29 -14.85 -13.02
N LYS A 99 -2.09 -14.61 -14.32
CA LYS A 99 -0.91 -13.91 -14.85
C LYS A 99 -0.76 -12.51 -14.24
N HIS A 100 -1.86 -11.80 -14.09
CA HIS A 100 -1.84 -10.46 -13.48
C HIS A 100 -1.38 -10.50 -12.01
N ILE A 101 -1.87 -11.46 -11.23
CA ILE A 101 -1.46 -11.66 -9.84
C ILE A 101 0.04 -12.00 -9.77
N VAL A 102 0.49 -12.99 -10.53
CA VAL A 102 1.90 -13.44 -10.52
C VAL A 102 2.85 -12.32 -10.96
N MET A 103 2.53 -11.63 -12.06
CA MET A 103 3.35 -10.51 -12.55
C MET A 103 3.39 -9.34 -11.56
N GLY A 104 2.28 -9.07 -10.88
CA GLY A 104 2.20 -8.04 -9.85
C GLY A 104 3.05 -8.36 -8.62
N SER A 105 2.96 -9.59 -8.13
CA SER A 105 3.70 -10.07 -6.96
C SER A 105 5.21 -10.17 -7.23
N ASN A 106 5.61 -10.64 -8.42
CA ASN A 106 7.02 -10.75 -8.80
C ASN A 106 7.76 -9.41 -8.91
N LYS A 107 7.04 -8.29 -9.11
CA LYS A 107 7.67 -6.96 -9.11
C LYS A 107 8.18 -6.53 -7.73
N ARG A 108 7.78 -7.19 -6.64
CA ARG A 108 8.11 -6.83 -5.26
C ARG A 108 8.92 -7.91 -4.50
N LEU A 109 9.76 -8.67 -5.21
CA LEU A 109 10.57 -9.76 -4.64
C LEU A 109 11.48 -9.36 -3.45
N ILE A 110 11.80 -8.07 -3.28
CA ILE A 110 12.61 -7.59 -2.16
C ILE A 110 11.69 -6.95 -1.12
N ASN A 111 11.63 -7.55 0.07
CA ASN A 111 10.92 -7.00 1.23
C ASN A 111 11.41 -5.56 1.53
N PRO A 112 10.55 -4.52 1.39
CA PRO A 112 10.95 -3.14 1.60
C PRO A 112 10.85 -2.72 3.08
N MET A 113 10.28 -3.57 3.94
CA MET A 113 10.03 -3.27 5.35
C MET A 113 11.34 -3.18 6.14
N VAL A 114 11.32 -2.28 7.12
CA VAL A 114 12.45 -1.90 7.97
C VAL A 114 12.24 -2.39 9.39
N THR A 115 11.04 -2.22 9.94
CA THR A 115 10.72 -2.70 11.29
C THR A 115 10.51 -4.20 11.29
N GLU A 116 10.97 -4.87 12.35
CA GLU A 116 10.86 -6.33 12.49
C GLU A 116 9.40 -6.82 12.38
N LYS A 117 8.47 -6.05 12.95
CA LYS A 117 7.05 -6.37 12.93
C LYS A 117 6.46 -6.24 11.52
N ALA A 118 6.85 -5.22 10.77
CA ALA A 118 6.41 -5.07 9.39
C ALA A 118 7.02 -6.16 8.48
N GLN A 119 8.29 -6.52 8.70
CA GLN A 119 8.95 -7.62 8.00
C GLN A 119 8.23 -8.96 8.23
N TYR A 120 7.85 -9.23 9.49
CA TYR A 120 7.04 -10.41 9.83
C TYR A 120 5.72 -10.43 9.03
N TYR A 121 4.92 -9.36 9.09
CA TYR A 121 3.63 -9.32 8.39
C TYR A 121 3.76 -9.35 6.88
N TRP A 122 4.81 -8.74 6.33
CA TRP A 122 5.10 -8.82 4.91
C TRP A 122 5.28 -10.27 4.46
N ASN A 123 6.08 -11.04 5.19
CA ASN A 123 6.34 -12.44 4.89
C ASN A 123 5.07 -13.29 5.04
N GLU A 124 4.29 -13.09 6.11
CA GLU A 124 3.03 -13.81 6.31
C GLU A 124 2.02 -13.53 5.19
N LYS A 125 1.93 -12.28 4.74
CA LYS A 125 1.07 -11.90 3.61
C LYS A 125 1.53 -12.51 2.29
N HIS A 126 2.83 -12.56 2.04
CA HIS A 126 3.37 -13.15 0.80
C HIS A 126 3.13 -14.66 0.73
N LYS A 127 3.22 -15.40 1.84
CA LYS A 127 2.86 -16.83 1.88
C LYS A 127 1.43 -17.09 1.40
N ILE A 128 0.49 -16.20 1.73
CA ILE A 128 -0.90 -16.31 1.27
C ILE A 128 -0.98 -16.19 -0.26
N VAL A 129 -0.23 -15.23 -0.82
CA VAL A 129 -0.21 -15.01 -2.28
C VAL A 129 0.42 -16.19 -3.00
N GLU A 130 1.56 -16.66 -2.51
CA GLU A 130 2.28 -17.82 -3.06
C GLU A 130 1.38 -19.06 -3.08
N GLU A 131 0.77 -19.38 -1.94
CA GLU A 131 -0.10 -20.55 -1.82
C GLU A 131 -1.36 -20.42 -2.69
N PHE A 132 -1.98 -19.24 -2.74
CA PHE A 132 -3.12 -18.99 -3.62
C PHE A 132 -2.75 -19.17 -5.09
N THR A 133 -1.62 -18.59 -5.54
CA THR A 133 -1.20 -18.71 -6.94
C THR A 133 -0.88 -20.16 -7.29
N ARG A 134 -0.25 -20.90 -6.41
CA ARG A 134 0.07 -22.33 -6.61
C ARG A 134 -1.19 -23.17 -6.77
N GLN A 135 -2.20 -22.98 -5.91
CA GLN A 135 -3.47 -23.71 -6.02
C GLN A 135 -4.25 -23.29 -7.29
N LEU A 136 -4.29 -22.00 -7.60
CA LEU A 136 -4.99 -21.51 -8.79
C LEU A 136 -4.35 -22.04 -10.07
N GLU A 137 -3.03 -22.18 -10.11
CA GLU A 137 -2.28 -22.77 -11.22
C GLU A 137 -2.70 -24.22 -11.50
N ASP A 138 -2.85 -25.03 -10.44
CA ASP A 138 -3.38 -26.40 -10.51
C ASP A 138 -4.83 -26.41 -11.01
N ASP A 139 -5.69 -25.55 -10.46
CA ASP A 139 -7.12 -25.49 -10.79
C ASP A 139 -7.39 -25.12 -12.26
N ILE A 140 -6.55 -24.27 -12.85
CA ILE A 140 -6.68 -23.85 -14.26
C ILE A 140 -5.80 -24.65 -15.21
N ALA A 141 -5.08 -25.68 -14.71
CA ALA A 141 -4.25 -26.60 -15.48
C ALA A 141 -3.20 -25.92 -16.36
N VAL A 142 -2.43 -24.99 -15.78
CA VAL A 142 -1.34 -24.28 -16.49
C VAL A 142 0.08 -24.59 -15.99
N ASN A 143 0.20 -25.68 -15.22
CA ASN A 143 1.45 -26.32 -14.83
C ASN A 143 2.08 -27.18 -15.94
#